data_AF-A0A519YDX7-F1
#
_entry.id   AF-A0A519YDX7-F1
#
_cell.length_a   1.000
_cell.length_b   1.000
_cell.length_c   1.000
_cell.angle_alpha   90.00
_cell.angle_beta   90.00
_cell.angle_gamma   90.00
#
_symmetry.space_group_name_H-M   'P 1'
#
loop_
_entity.id
_entity.type
_entity.pdbx_description
1 polymer ?
#
loop_
_entity_poly.entity_id
_entity_poly.type
_entity_poly.pdbx_seq_one_letter_code
_entity_poly.pdbx_strand_id
1 'polypeptide(L)'
;ANTIVDFTDIPAAQSGMSALQILQSRVAGLAISGTPPNMSVQLRNSGSPLFLLDGQRTELDFINTLPANQIEAVEVFKGTEGAIFGSANGVIAIYTKRGNKNYKGEEKGPSPGLVTIKLPGYYQAREFYQPHYGAPVMNAPAADPRRLTLYWDPEFSTDIAGKGEFIFNTADGSGNFQIATEGISLNGDPSRGNATIYVAPKGK
;
A
#
# COMPACT_ATOMS: atom_id res chain seq x y z
N ALA A 1 20.50 25.79 5.47
CA ALA A 1 19.22 25.19 5.07
C ALA A 1 19.52 23.86 4.41
N ASN A 2 19.24 22.79 5.14
CA ASN A 2 19.38 21.42 4.66
C ASN A 2 18.51 21.22 3.41
N THR A 3 19.02 20.46 2.45
CA THR A 3 18.23 20.07 1.27
C THR A 3 17.83 18.61 1.42
N ILE A 4 16.53 18.34 1.44
CA ILE A 4 15.97 16.99 1.46
C ILE A 4 15.46 16.68 0.06
N VAL A 5 15.88 15.55 -0.49
CA VAL A 5 15.40 15.01 -1.76
C VAL A 5 14.65 13.72 -1.44
N ASP A 6 13.35 13.72 -1.67
CA ASP A 6 12.52 12.53 -1.58
C ASP A 6 12.68 11.70 -2.87
N PHE A 7 13.10 10.44 -2.73
CA PHE A 7 13.31 9.52 -3.84
C PHE A 7 12.03 8.75 -4.22
N THR A 8 11.03 8.73 -3.34
CA THR A 8 9.75 8.08 -3.60
C THR A 8 8.94 8.83 -4.65
N ASP A 9 9.08 10.15 -4.71
CA ASP A 9 8.40 11.03 -5.67
C ASP A 9 9.12 11.15 -7.04
N ILE A 10 10.28 10.50 -7.22
CA ILE A 10 11.08 10.62 -8.45
C ILE A 10 10.88 9.37 -9.32
N PRO A 11 10.21 9.47 -10.50
CA PRO A 11 10.04 8.33 -11.40
C PRO A 11 11.37 7.73 -11.88
N ALA A 12 12.37 8.58 -12.10
CA ALA A 12 13.72 8.19 -12.48
C ALA A 12 14.45 7.37 -11.39
N ALA A 13 14.09 7.52 -10.10
CA ALA A 13 14.65 6.69 -9.04
C ALA A 13 14.13 5.25 -9.11
N GLN A 14 12.99 5.02 -9.77
CA GLN A 14 12.40 3.68 -9.93
C GLN A 14 13.01 2.92 -11.12
N SER A 15 13.80 3.56 -11.98
CA SER A 15 14.39 2.94 -13.17
C SER A 15 15.76 2.27 -12.93
N GLY A 16 16.16 2.06 -11.68
CA GLY A 16 17.38 1.33 -11.31
C GLY A 16 18.69 2.10 -11.49
N MET A 17 18.64 3.42 -11.68
CA MET A 17 19.84 4.27 -11.72
C MET A 17 20.51 4.36 -10.34
N SER A 18 21.80 4.72 -10.31
CA SER A 18 22.53 4.94 -9.07
C SER A 18 21.99 6.17 -8.34
N ALA A 19 22.03 6.14 -7.00
CA ALA A 19 21.64 7.24 -6.13
C ALA A 19 22.25 8.58 -6.55
N LEU A 20 23.55 8.59 -6.87
CA LEU A 20 24.29 9.80 -7.20
C LEU A 20 23.85 10.41 -8.54
N GLN A 21 23.48 9.58 -9.51
CA GLN A 21 22.99 10.06 -10.80
C GLN A 21 21.66 10.80 -10.64
N ILE A 22 20.80 10.34 -9.72
CA ILE A 22 19.54 11.02 -9.40
C ILE A 22 19.77 12.35 -8.69
N LEU A 23 20.75 12.41 -7.79
CA LEU A 23 21.10 13.63 -7.06
C LEU A 23 21.74 14.70 -7.95
N GLN A 24 22.31 14.30 -9.09
CA GLN A 24 22.91 15.23 -10.03
C GLN A 24 21.87 16.26 -10.47
N SER A 25 22.23 17.54 -10.36
CA SER A 25 21.38 18.69 -10.69
C SER A 25 20.12 18.87 -9.83
N ARG A 26 19.88 18.04 -8.81
CA ARG A 26 18.73 18.20 -7.87
C ARG A 26 19.10 18.91 -6.57
N VAL A 27 20.37 18.87 -6.18
CA VAL A 27 20.86 19.53 -4.97
C VAL A 27 21.76 20.70 -5.33
N ALA A 28 21.34 21.91 -4.97
CA ALA A 28 22.15 23.11 -5.21
C ALA A 28 23.47 23.08 -4.43
N GLY A 29 24.58 23.21 -5.17
CA GLY A 29 25.95 23.17 -4.64
C GLY A 29 26.55 21.77 -4.56
N LEU A 30 25.82 20.72 -4.95
CA LEU A 30 26.34 19.37 -5.10
C LEU A 30 26.86 19.19 -6.53
N ALA A 31 28.16 19.02 -6.68
CA ALA A 31 28.81 18.67 -7.93
C ALA A 31 29.14 17.18 -7.92
N ILE A 32 28.59 16.45 -8.89
CA ILE A 32 28.87 15.03 -9.10
C ILE A 32 29.49 14.91 -10.47
N SER A 33 30.67 14.33 -10.55
CA SER A 33 31.44 14.16 -11.79
C SER A 33 31.96 12.73 -11.94
N GLY A 34 32.28 12.35 -13.18
CA GLY A 34 32.73 10.99 -13.52
C GLY A 34 31.58 10.06 -13.92
N THR A 35 31.92 8.79 -14.15
CA THR A 35 31.00 7.72 -14.51
C THR A 35 31.19 6.55 -13.56
N PRO A 36 30.13 5.80 -13.19
CA PRO A 36 30.28 4.60 -12.38
C PRO A 36 31.34 3.65 -12.99
N PRO A 37 32.27 3.10 -12.19
CA PRO A 37 32.39 3.22 -10.74
C PRO A 37 33.17 4.47 -10.24
N ASN A 38 33.88 5.18 -11.12
CA ASN A 38 34.76 6.31 -10.79
C ASN A 38 33.99 7.63 -10.71
N MET A 39 33.08 7.75 -9.75
CA MET A 39 32.37 9.00 -9.48
C MET A 39 33.07 9.80 -8.37
N SER A 40 33.06 11.12 -8.48
CA SER A 40 33.51 12.02 -7.41
C SER A 40 32.40 12.98 -7.04
N VAL A 41 32.31 13.30 -5.76
CA VAL A 41 31.27 14.18 -5.20
C VAL A 41 31.95 15.31 -4.46
N GLN A 42 31.55 16.54 -4.78
CA GLN A 42 32.03 17.73 -4.11
C GLN A 42 30.84 18.60 -3.71
N LEU A 43 30.91 19.17 -2.51
CA LEU A 43 29.90 20.10 -2.02
C LEU A 43 30.50 21.50 -1.94
N ARG A 44 29.96 22.46 -2.70
CA ARG A 44 30.36 23.88 -2.75
C ARG A 44 31.87 24.12 -2.88
N ASN A 45 32.58 23.29 -3.67
CA ASN A 45 34.04 23.36 -3.85
C ASN A 45 34.86 23.22 -2.54
N SER A 46 34.25 22.70 -1.47
CA SER A 46 34.87 22.57 -0.14
C SER A 46 35.46 21.19 0.14
N GLY A 47 35.58 20.34 -0.88
CA GLY A 47 36.12 18.98 -0.78
C GLY A 47 35.03 17.89 -0.78
N SER A 48 35.45 16.65 -0.51
CA SER A 48 34.54 15.50 -0.43
C SER A 48 33.71 15.55 0.85
N PRO A 49 32.38 15.46 0.78
CA PRO A 49 31.54 15.40 1.96
C PRO A 49 31.66 14.04 2.66
N LEU A 50 31.19 13.98 3.91
CA LEU A 50 31.00 12.71 4.62
C LEU A 50 29.71 12.04 4.16
N PHE A 51 29.73 10.73 3.92
CA PHE A 51 28.54 9.96 3.59
C PHE A 51 28.03 9.20 4.82
N LEU A 52 26.71 9.29 5.04
CA LEU A 52 26.01 8.49 6.03
C LEU A 52 24.95 7.64 5.33
N LEU A 53 24.87 6.37 5.69
CA LEU A 53 23.79 5.45 5.32
C LEU A 53 23.04 5.05 6.57
N ASP A 54 21.76 5.39 6.66
CA ASP A 54 20.92 5.10 7.82
C ASP A 54 21.57 5.52 9.16
N GLY A 55 22.31 6.64 9.13
CA GLY A 55 23.03 7.21 10.28
C GLY A 55 24.45 6.66 10.53
N GLN A 56 24.91 5.66 9.76
CA GLN A 56 26.25 5.09 9.88
C GLN A 56 27.19 5.65 8.81
N ARG A 57 28.46 5.88 9.14
CA ARG A 57 29.47 6.34 8.17
C ARG A 57 29.74 5.27 7.12
N THR A 58 29.82 5.69 5.86
CA THR A 58 30.09 4.81 4.72
C THR A 58 30.98 5.50 3.70
N GLU A 59 31.56 4.70 2.81
CA GLU A 59 32.39 5.17 1.70
C GLU A 59 31.56 5.40 0.44
N LEU A 60 32.07 6.28 -0.44
CA LEU A 60 31.45 6.64 -1.71
C LEU A 60 31.24 5.42 -2.63
N ASP A 61 32.19 4.48 -2.63
CA ASP A 61 32.12 3.27 -3.45
C ASP A 61 30.90 2.42 -3.12
N PHE A 62 30.52 2.34 -1.85
CA PHE A 62 29.32 1.63 -1.44
C PHE A 62 28.06 2.36 -1.93
N ILE A 63 28.01 3.69 -1.78
CA ILE A 63 26.90 4.52 -2.23
C ILE A 63 26.70 4.42 -3.75
N ASN A 64 27.78 4.32 -4.51
CA ASN A 64 27.73 4.14 -5.97
C ASN A 64 26.96 2.86 -6.37
N THR A 65 27.08 1.79 -5.57
CA THR A 65 26.40 0.51 -5.82
C THR A 65 24.95 0.47 -5.35
N LEU A 66 24.52 1.46 -4.55
CA LEU A 66 23.17 1.50 -3.99
C LEU A 66 22.17 1.95 -5.06
N PRO A 67 21.19 1.10 -5.44
CA PRO A 67 20.21 1.47 -6.44
C PRO A 67 19.23 2.49 -5.85
N ALA A 68 18.87 3.50 -6.65
CA ALA A 68 17.99 4.59 -6.22
C ALA A 68 16.60 4.11 -5.77
N ASN A 69 16.13 2.96 -6.26
CA ASN A 69 14.83 2.40 -5.89
C ASN A 69 14.77 1.89 -4.43
N GLN A 70 15.92 1.69 -3.78
CA GLN A 70 16.02 1.29 -2.37
C GLN A 70 16.15 2.48 -1.41
N ILE A 71 16.27 3.70 -1.94
CA ILE A 71 16.42 4.93 -1.17
C ILE A 71 15.05 5.57 -0.98
N GLU A 72 14.80 6.03 0.24
CA GLU A 72 13.61 6.79 0.60
C GLU A 72 13.87 8.28 0.46
N ALA A 73 14.94 8.77 1.09
CA ALA A 73 15.30 10.18 1.03
C ALA A 73 16.82 10.38 1.15
N VAL A 74 17.29 11.51 0.65
CA VAL A 74 18.66 11.99 0.84
C VAL A 74 18.62 13.39 1.41
N GLU A 75 19.30 13.57 2.54
CA GLU A 75 19.47 14.87 3.19
C GLU A 75 20.90 15.37 3.04
N VAL A 76 21.05 16.62 2.61
CA VAL A 76 22.34 17.25 2.39
C VAL A 76 22.53 18.41 3.35
N PHE A 77 23.49 18.25 4.26
CA PHE A 77 23.93 19.26 5.23
C PHE A 77 25.12 20.02 4.65
N LYS A 78 25.03 21.35 4.59
CA LYS A 78 26.02 22.17 3.88
C LYS A 78 26.97 22.86 4.87
N GLY A 79 28.28 22.70 4.67
CA GLY A 79 29.31 23.37 5.47
C GLY A 79 29.21 23.02 6.96
N THR A 80 29.08 24.04 7.81
CA THR A 80 29.05 23.91 9.28
C THR A 80 27.85 23.12 9.82
N GLU A 81 26.77 22.97 9.06
CA GLU A 81 25.63 22.12 9.44
C GLU A 81 26.05 20.64 9.57
N GLY A 82 27.10 20.23 8.85
CA GLY A 82 27.68 18.89 8.94
C GLY A 82 28.59 18.66 10.15
N ALA A 83 28.93 19.70 10.90
CA ALA A 83 29.89 19.61 12.01
C ALA A 83 29.39 18.68 13.13
N ILE A 84 28.07 18.58 13.32
CA ILE A 84 27.45 17.65 14.28
C ILE A 84 27.78 16.18 13.98
N PHE A 85 28.07 15.86 12.73
CA PHE A 85 28.48 14.52 12.27
C PHE A 85 30.00 14.40 12.11
N GLY A 86 30.78 15.41 12.51
CA GLY A 86 32.24 15.43 12.44
C GLY A 86 32.82 15.77 11.06
N SER A 87 32.08 16.46 10.19
CA SER A 87 32.56 16.92 8.89
C SER A 87 32.39 18.42 8.72
N ALA A 88 33.48 19.13 8.38
CA ALA A 88 33.45 20.55 8.04
C ALA A 88 33.03 20.80 6.57
N ASN A 89 33.13 19.78 5.72
CA ASN A 89 32.89 19.86 4.27
C ASN A 89 31.44 19.49 3.90
N GLY A 90 30.57 19.36 4.90
CA GLY A 90 29.20 18.91 4.76
C GLY A 90 29.02 17.38 4.82
N VAL A 91 27.76 16.97 4.78
CA VAL A 91 27.33 15.58 4.98
C VAL A 91 26.21 15.27 3.99
N ILE A 92 26.26 14.08 3.40
CA ILE A 92 25.18 13.50 2.60
C ILE A 92 24.66 12.29 3.36
N ALA A 93 23.48 12.43 3.96
CA ALA A 93 22.80 11.37 4.68
C ALA A 93 21.77 10.70 3.76
N ILE A 94 21.89 9.40 3.59
CA ILE A 94 21.05 8.58 2.71
C ILE A 94 20.23 7.66 3.60
N TYR A 95 18.92 7.75 3.46
CA TYR A 95 17.97 6.93 4.21
C TYR A 95 17.39 5.88 3.27
N THR A 96 17.58 4.61 3.60
CA THR A 96 17.03 3.50 2.83
C THR A 96 15.57 3.26 3.20
N LYS A 97 14.77 2.80 2.24
CA LYS A 97 13.40 2.36 2.52
C LYS A 97 13.37 1.26 3.59
N ARG A 98 14.43 0.44 3.72
CA ARG A 98 14.55 -0.60 4.77
C ARG A 98 14.62 -0.02 6.18
N GLY A 99 15.07 1.22 6.35
CA GLY A 99 15.01 1.94 7.61
C GLY A 99 13.59 2.31 8.05
N ASN A 100 12.63 2.34 7.11
CA ASN A 100 11.24 2.62 7.40
C ASN A 100 10.54 1.38 7.98
N LYS A 101 9.99 1.50 9.19
CA LYS A 101 9.25 0.42 9.88
C LYS A 101 8.05 -0.11 9.10
N ASN A 102 7.54 0.68 8.14
CA ASN A 102 6.41 0.30 7.29
C ASN A 102 6.85 -0.30 5.94
N TYR A 103 8.16 -0.38 5.65
CA TYR A 103 8.65 -0.95 4.41
C TYR A 103 8.50 -2.47 4.41
N LYS A 104 7.67 -2.96 3.49
CA LYS A 104 7.36 -4.39 3.35
C LYS A 104 8.34 -5.16 2.45
N GLY A 105 9.47 -4.53 2.08
CA GLY A 105 10.37 -5.08 1.07
C GLY A 105 9.90 -4.77 -0.35
N GLU A 106 10.77 -5.02 -1.33
CA GLU A 106 10.31 -5.30 -2.68
C GLU A 106 9.43 -6.57 -2.60
N GLU A 107 8.26 -6.56 -3.26
CA GLU A 107 7.52 -7.79 -3.51
C GLU A 107 8.43 -8.69 -4.34
N LYS A 108 9.21 -9.54 -3.65
CA LYS A 108 9.99 -10.57 -4.30
C LYS A 108 8.96 -11.49 -4.94
N GLY A 109 8.85 -11.39 -6.26
CA GLY A 109 8.19 -12.41 -7.04
C GLY A 109 8.74 -13.80 -6.69
N PRO A 110 8.00 -14.87 -7.03
CA PRO A 110 8.47 -16.24 -6.77
C PRO A 110 9.92 -16.40 -7.21
N SER A 111 10.75 -16.99 -6.33
CA SER A 111 12.13 -17.30 -6.71
C SER A 111 12.13 -18.19 -7.96
N PRO A 112 13.04 -17.98 -8.93
CA PRO A 112 13.11 -18.81 -10.13
C PRO A 112 13.13 -20.30 -9.76
N GLY A 113 12.16 -21.07 -10.28
CA GLY A 113 12.00 -22.50 -9.97
C GLY A 113 11.02 -22.84 -8.84
N LEU A 114 10.44 -21.87 -8.14
CA LEU A 114 9.42 -22.08 -7.11
C LEU A 114 8.07 -21.50 -7.54
N VAL A 115 7.03 -22.34 -7.59
CA VAL A 115 5.65 -21.88 -7.79
C VAL A 115 5.11 -21.38 -6.43
N THR A 116 4.87 -20.08 -6.31
CA THR A 116 4.21 -19.51 -5.13
C THR A 116 2.71 -19.44 -5.35
N ILE A 117 1.93 -20.28 -4.66
CA ILE A 117 0.48 -20.26 -4.71
C ILE A 117 -0.03 -19.48 -3.49
N LYS A 118 -0.63 -18.31 -3.73
CA LYS A 118 -1.36 -17.57 -2.70
C LYS A 118 -2.79 -18.08 -2.67
N LEU A 119 -3.07 -19.02 -1.75
CA LEU A 119 -4.44 -19.50 -1.54
C LEU A 119 -5.20 -18.45 -0.70
N PRO A 120 -6.34 -17.92 -1.16
CA PRO A 120 -7.20 -17.14 -0.29
C PRO A 120 -7.67 -18.06 0.84
N GLY A 121 -7.28 -17.75 2.07
CA GLY A 121 -7.74 -18.48 3.25
C GLY A 121 -9.23 -18.23 3.52
N TYR A 122 -9.80 -19.00 4.44
CA TYR A 122 -11.13 -18.73 4.96
C TYR A 122 -11.13 -17.40 5.73
N TYR A 123 -12.07 -16.51 5.40
CA TYR A 123 -12.24 -15.26 6.14
C TYR A 123 -13.09 -15.53 7.39
N GLN A 124 -12.76 -14.89 8.52
CA GLN A 124 -13.66 -14.88 9.67
C GLN A 124 -14.94 -14.15 9.26
N ALA A 125 -16.10 -14.78 9.47
CA ALA A 125 -17.40 -14.19 9.18
C ALA A 125 -17.49 -12.81 9.87
N ARG A 126 -17.51 -11.73 9.08
CA ARG A 126 -17.81 -10.39 9.57
C ARG A 126 -19.32 -10.20 9.52
N GLU A 127 -19.88 -9.57 10.55
CA GLU A 127 -21.28 -9.16 10.53
C GLU A 127 -21.52 -8.26 9.32
N PHE A 128 -22.52 -8.61 8.51
CA PHE A 128 -22.82 -7.87 7.30
C PHE A 128 -23.59 -6.60 7.65
N TYR A 129 -23.05 -5.43 7.29
CA TYR A 129 -23.68 -4.15 7.62
C TYR A 129 -25.05 -4.02 6.96
N GLN A 130 -26.08 -3.88 7.80
CA GLN A 130 -27.44 -3.56 7.40
C GLN A 130 -27.81 -2.17 7.93
N PRO A 131 -28.14 -1.21 7.06
CA PRO A 131 -28.66 0.09 7.50
C PRO A 131 -29.93 -0.07 8.32
N HIS A 132 -30.10 0.73 9.37
CA HIS A 132 -31.39 0.85 10.05
C HIS A 132 -32.36 1.69 9.21
N TYR A 133 -33.18 1.02 8.42
CA TYR A 133 -34.24 1.66 7.64
C TYR A 133 -35.32 2.22 8.58
N GLY A 134 -35.70 3.49 8.39
CA GLY A 134 -36.77 4.16 9.15
C GLY A 134 -36.32 5.00 10.36
N ALA A 135 -35.04 5.01 10.71
CA ALA A 135 -34.52 5.91 11.74
C ALA A 135 -34.30 7.33 11.17
N PRO A 136 -34.69 8.41 11.87
CA PRO A 136 -34.35 9.77 11.46
C PRO A 136 -32.84 9.99 11.65
N VAL A 137 -32.07 9.79 10.59
CA VAL A 137 -30.63 10.07 10.53
C VAL A 137 -30.41 11.47 9.96
N MET A 138 -29.63 12.28 10.67
CA MET A 138 -29.37 13.70 10.36
C MET A 138 -28.64 13.91 9.02
N ASN A 139 -28.11 12.83 8.42
CA ASN A 139 -27.43 12.80 7.12
C ASN A 139 -27.76 11.50 6.35
N ALA A 140 -29.04 11.15 6.23
CA ALA A 140 -29.44 10.01 5.41
C ALA A 140 -29.06 10.26 3.93
N PRO A 141 -28.41 9.31 3.24
CA PRO A 141 -28.30 9.37 1.79
C PRO A 141 -29.70 9.43 1.15
N ALA A 142 -29.87 10.21 0.08
CA ALA A 142 -31.16 10.32 -0.61
C ALA A 142 -31.60 9.00 -1.29
N ALA A 143 -30.68 8.08 -1.52
CA ALA A 143 -30.92 6.74 -2.04
C ALA A 143 -29.88 5.77 -1.44
N ASP A 144 -30.26 4.50 -1.24
CA ASP A 144 -29.33 3.48 -0.78
C ASP A 144 -28.29 3.14 -1.89
N PRO A 145 -26.98 3.35 -1.66
CA PRO A 145 -25.95 3.12 -2.68
C PRO A 145 -25.63 1.64 -2.92
N ARG A 146 -26.16 0.70 -2.11
CA ARG A 146 -25.83 -0.72 -2.21
C ARG A 146 -26.49 -1.35 -3.44
N ARG A 147 -25.67 -1.81 -4.39
CA ARG A 147 -26.14 -2.47 -5.64
C ARG A 147 -25.87 -3.98 -5.70
N LEU A 148 -25.24 -4.55 -4.68
CA LEU A 148 -24.76 -5.93 -4.68
C LEU A 148 -25.49 -6.74 -3.59
N THR A 149 -24.75 -7.24 -2.61
CA THR A 149 -25.30 -7.98 -1.48
C THR A 149 -26.15 -7.05 -0.61
N LEU A 150 -27.41 -7.42 -0.39
CA LEU A 150 -28.35 -6.66 0.45
C LEU A 150 -28.56 -7.32 1.81
N TYR A 151 -28.37 -8.63 1.87
CA TYR A 151 -28.49 -9.48 3.04
C TYR A 151 -27.40 -10.56 2.97
N TRP A 152 -26.79 -10.84 4.12
CA TRP A 152 -25.85 -11.95 4.28
C TRP A 152 -25.90 -12.39 5.73
N ASP A 153 -26.22 -13.66 5.95
CA ASP A 153 -26.27 -14.30 7.25
C ASP A 153 -25.56 -15.66 7.17
N PRO A 154 -24.34 -15.76 7.76
CA PRO A 154 -23.56 -16.99 7.72
C PRO A 154 -24.01 -18.03 8.76
N GLU A 155 -24.87 -17.68 9.70
CA GLU A 155 -25.33 -18.55 10.80
C GLU A 155 -26.81 -18.96 10.66
N PHE A 156 -27.38 -18.75 9.47
CA PHE A 156 -28.79 -19.04 9.20
C PHE A 156 -29.13 -20.52 9.43
N SER A 157 -30.11 -20.77 10.30
CA SER A 157 -30.60 -22.10 10.63
C SER A 157 -32.05 -22.30 10.18
N THR A 158 -32.39 -23.52 9.79
CA THR A 158 -33.76 -23.91 9.42
C THR A 158 -34.45 -24.67 10.54
N ASP A 159 -35.78 -24.68 10.53
CA ASP A 159 -36.59 -25.50 11.43
C ASP A 159 -36.51 -26.99 11.06
N ILE A 160 -37.17 -27.84 11.86
CA ILE A 160 -37.22 -29.29 11.63
C ILE A 160 -37.90 -29.69 10.31
N ALA A 161 -38.68 -28.79 9.71
CA ALA A 161 -39.29 -28.97 8.40
C ALA A 161 -38.42 -28.42 7.26
N GLY A 162 -37.21 -27.93 7.56
CA GLY A 162 -36.27 -27.35 6.60
C GLY A 162 -36.63 -25.93 6.14
N LYS A 163 -37.52 -25.24 6.84
CA LYS A 163 -37.94 -23.87 6.51
C LYS A 163 -37.15 -22.86 7.34
N GLY A 164 -36.79 -21.75 6.72
CA GLY A 164 -36.22 -20.60 7.41
C GLY A 164 -36.78 -19.31 6.83
N GLU A 165 -36.83 -18.27 7.65
CA GLU A 165 -37.36 -16.96 7.27
C GLU A 165 -36.30 -15.90 7.51
N PHE A 166 -36.14 -14.99 6.55
CA PHE A 166 -35.28 -13.82 6.68
C PHE A 166 -35.95 -12.62 6.03
N ILE A 167 -35.61 -11.44 6.51
CA ILE A 167 -36.15 -10.17 6.02
C ILE A 167 -34.99 -9.33 5.52
N PHE A 168 -35.17 -8.69 4.37
CA PHE A 168 -34.19 -7.78 3.81
C PHE A 168 -34.86 -6.61 3.10
N ASN A 169 -34.10 -5.52 2.91
CA ASN A 169 -34.55 -4.33 2.21
C ASN A 169 -33.93 -4.27 0.82
N THR A 170 -34.69 -3.80 -0.18
CA THR A 170 -34.31 -3.83 -1.60
C THR A 170 -33.42 -2.67 -2.05
N ALA A 171 -32.89 -1.86 -1.12
CA ALA A 171 -32.01 -0.71 -1.39
C ALA A 171 -32.50 0.22 -2.51
N ASP A 172 -33.81 0.54 -2.50
CA ASP A 172 -34.52 1.32 -3.53
C ASP A 172 -34.45 0.76 -4.98
N GLY A 173 -33.89 -0.44 -5.15
CA GLY A 173 -33.81 -1.13 -6.42
C GLY A 173 -35.11 -1.85 -6.79
N SER A 174 -35.41 -1.87 -8.09
CA SER A 174 -36.46 -2.67 -8.71
C SER A 174 -35.87 -3.61 -9.75
N GLY A 175 -36.52 -4.74 -9.99
CA GLY A 175 -36.08 -5.76 -10.93
C GLY A 175 -35.84 -7.11 -10.27
N ASN A 176 -34.99 -7.92 -10.89
CA ASN A 176 -34.70 -9.27 -10.43
C ASN A 176 -33.61 -9.25 -9.35
N PHE A 177 -33.93 -9.80 -8.18
CA PHE A 177 -32.98 -10.06 -7.11
C PHE A 177 -32.67 -11.55 -7.07
N GLN A 178 -31.40 -11.87 -6.90
CA GLN A 178 -30.93 -13.25 -6.78
C GLN A 178 -30.73 -13.59 -5.29
N ILE A 179 -31.22 -14.76 -4.91
CA ILE A 179 -31.03 -15.36 -3.60
C ILE A 179 -30.13 -16.58 -3.84
N ALA A 180 -29.02 -16.66 -3.13
CA ALA A 180 -28.13 -17.82 -3.14
C ALA A 180 -27.95 -18.29 -1.69
N THR A 181 -28.02 -19.60 -1.50
CA THR A 181 -27.87 -20.27 -0.21
C THR A 181 -26.85 -21.39 -0.37
N GLU A 182 -25.93 -21.47 0.57
CA GLU A 182 -24.91 -22.51 0.65
C GLU A 182 -24.79 -22.92 2.12
N GLY A 183 -24.68 -24.22 2.38
CA GLY A 183 -24.67 -24.73 3.76
C GLY A 183 -24.22 -26.17 3.84
N ILE A 184 -24.02 -26.65 5.07
CA ILE A 184 -23.63 -28.02 5.36
C ILE A 184 -24.58 -28.60 6.42
N SER A 185 -25.03 -29.83 6.23
CA SER A 185 -25.86 -30.53 7.21
C SER A 185 -25.06 -30.89 8.47
N LEU A 186 -25.73 -31.25 9.56
CA LEU A 186 -25.06 -31.77 10.76
C LEU A 186 -24.26 -33.06 10.50
N ASN A 187 -24.61 -33.79 9.44
CA ASN A 187 -23.90 -35.01 9.02
C ASN A 187 -22.74 -34.72 8.05
N GLY A 188 -22.50 -33.45 7.70
CA GLY A 188 -21.44 -33.04 6.79
C GLY A 188 -21.84 -32.98 5.31
N ASP A 189 -23.13 -33.11 4.99
CA ASP A 189 -23.59 -33.09 3.60
C ASP A 189 -23.68 -31.64 3.08
N PRO A 190 -23.01 -31.28 1.97
CA PRO A 190 -23.11 -29.95 1.40
C PRO A 190 -24.45 -29.74 0.70
N SER A 191 -24.96 -28.51 0.77
CA SER A 191 -26.21 -28.08 0.15
C SER A 191 -26.04 -26.72 -0.53
N ARG A 192 -26.77 -26.51 -1.62
CA ARG A 192 -26.81 -25.25 -2.36
C ARG A 192 -28.18 -25.03 -2.99
N GLY A 193 -28.67 -23.80 -2.94
CA GLY A 193 -29.95 -23.40 -3.56
C GLY A 193 -29.88 -22.00 -4.12
N ASN A 194 -30.56 -21.76 -5.25
CA ASN A 194 -30.69 -20.44 -5.85
C ASN A 194 -32.17 -20.14 -6.15
N ALA A 195 -32.57 -18.89 -5.97
CA ALA A 195 -33.90 -18.41 -6.33
C ALA A 195 -33.82 -16.98 -6.87
N THR A 196 -34.82 -16.58 -7.64
CA THR A 196 -34.97 -15.21 -8.12
C THR A 196 -36.30 -14.66 -7.64
N ILE A 197 -36.29 -13.43 -7.15
CA ILE A 197 -37.53 -12.69 -6.87
C ILE A 197 -37.57 -11.42 -7.73
N TYR A 198 -38.76 -11.05 -8.20
CA TYR A 198 -38.97 -9.81 -8.93
C TYR A 198 -39.60 -8.76 -8.02
N VAL A 199 -38.97 -7.60 -7.92
CA VAL A 199 -39.48 -6.44 -7.18
C VAL A 199 -39.95 -5.40 -8.18
N ALA A 200 -41.24 -5.09 -8.13
CA ALA A 200 -41.82 -4.06 -8.98
C ALA A 200 -41.23 -2.68 -8.66
N PRO A 201 -41.08 -1.79 -9.67
CA PRO A 201 -40.72 -0.40 -9.43
C PRO A 201 -41.73 0.28 -8.49
N LYS A 202 -41.25 1.17 -7.61
CA LYS A 202 -42.15 2.06 -6.86
C LYS A 202 -42.97 2.86 -7.88
N GLY A 203 -44.30 2.71 -7.82
CA GLY A 203 -45.21 3.56 -8.57
C GLY A 203 -45.00 5.02 -8.16
N LYS A 204 -45.12 5.94 -9.12
CA LYS A 204 -45.12 7.38 -8.83
C LYS A 204 -46.33 7.78 -8.00
#